data_AF-A0A4W4G7I2-F1
#
_entry.id   AF-A0A4W4G7I2-F1
#
_cell.length_a   1.000
_cell.length_b   1.000
_cell.length_c   1.000
_cell.angle_alpha   90.00
_cell.angle_beta   90.00
_cell.angle_gamma   90.00
#
_symmetry.space_group_name_H-M   'P 1'
#
loop_
_entity.id
_entity.type
_entity.pdbx_description
1 polymer ?
#
loop_
_entity_poly.entity_id
_entity_poly.type
_entity_poly.pdbx_seq_one_letter_code
_entity_poly.pdbx_strand_id
1 'polypeptide(L)'
;MIKLLEKIAPAHCPKLLHRVVDGVCGRSYPRRMEYGESWSLNEWEDLMSSLSQLFRVAVGRKCTDQEVQELLGDLDAACTQAVLQCVHARWEEVRQALVNRTSAISSTQLQDFNWQLKLALSSDKLSSLNTPLLNLSLDVRENGVQRAVNIEMNKEELQTLINTLDAANKVVLQLK
;
A
#
# COMPACT_ATOMS: atom_id res chain seq x y z
N MET A 1 -4.81 26.91 -3.02
CA MET A 1 -3.43 26.42 -3.26
C MET A 1 -3.34 25.56 -4.51
N ILE A 2 -4.27 24.61 -4.75
CA ILE A 2 -4.30 23.80 -6.00
C ILE A 2 -4.39 24.66 -7.29
N LYS A 3 -5.02 25.85 -7.24
CA LYS A 3 -5.02 26.83 -8.35
C LYS A 3 -3.62 27.24 -8.84
N LEU A 4 -2.57 27.06 -8.04
CA LEU A 4 -1.18 27.29 -8.48
C LEU A 4 -0.77 26.35 -9.61
N LEU A 5 -1.49 25.24 -9.83
CA LEU A 5 -1.29 24.33 -10.96
C LEU A 5 -1.51 25.04 -12.30
N GLU A 6 -2.40 26.03 -12.37
CA GLU A 6 -2.71 26.78 -13.61
C GLU A 6 -1.54 27.62 -14.12
N LYS A 7 -0.52 27.87 -13.28
CA LYS A 7 0.71 28.55 -13.69
C LYS A 7 1.59 27.69 -14.61
N ILE A 8 1.35 26.38 -14.68
CA ILE A 8 2.08 25.49 -15.56
C ILE A 8 1.46 25.49 -16.96
N ALA A 9 2.28 25.37 -17.99
CA ALA A 9 1.75 25.12 -19.33
C ALA A 9 0.97 23.79 -19.35
N PRO A 10 -0.23 23.73 -19.97
CA PRO A 10 -1.09 22.53 -19.94
C PRO A 10 -0.37 21.24 -20.38
N ALA A 11 0.57 21.33 -21.33
CA ALA A 11 1.37 20.20 -21.79
C ALA A 11 2.27 19.57 -20.71
N HIS A 12 2.69 20.34 -19.70
CA HIS A 12 3.56 19.87 -18.62
C HIS A 12 2.78 19.45 -17.37
N CYS A 13 1.48 19.78 -17.28
CA CYS A 13 0.62 19.46 -16.14
C CYS A 13 0.56 17.94 -15.86
N PRO A 14 0.27 17.05 -16.83
CA PRO A 14 0.25 15.60 -16.59
C PRO A 14 1.57 15.06 -16.06
N LYS A 15 2.69 15.55 -16.61
CA LYS A 15 4.04 15.13 -16.20
C LYS A 15 4.32 15.49 -14.74
N LEU A 16 3.95 16.71 -14.31
CA LEU A 16 4.08 17.13 -12.91
C LEU A 16 3.23 16.26 -11.99
N LEU A 17 1.96 16.02 -12.34
CA LEU A 17 1.04 15.20 -11.54
C LEU A 17 1.58 13.79 -11.33
N HIS A 18 2.04 13.12 -12.39
CA HIS A 18 2.65 11.79 -12.27
C HIS A 18 3.91 11.78 -11.40
N ARG A 19 4.74 12.84 -11.45
CA ARG A 19 5.92 12.98 -10.58
C ARG A 19 5.55 13.20 -9.11
N VAL A 20 4.49 13.95 -8.84
CA VAL A 20 3.96 14.08 -7.47
C VAL A 20 3.49 12.72 -6.97
N VAL A 21 2.78 11.96 -7.80
CA VAL A 21 2.36 10.60 -7.46
C VAL A 21 3.55 9.68 -7.20
N ASP A 22 4.63 9.78 -8.00
CA ASP A 22 5.86 9.04 -7.73
C ASP A 22 6.39 9.34 -6.32
N GLY A 23 6.40 10.61 -5.90
CA GLY A 23 6.74 11.02 -4.53
C GLY A 23 5.79 10.46 -3.47
N VAL A 24 4.47 10.45 -3.72
CA VAL A 24 3.47 9.84 -2.83
C VAL A 24 3.72 8.34 -2.67
N CYS A 25 4.15 7.67 -3.73
CA CYS A 25 4.48 6.25 -3.76
C CYS A 25 5.89 5.93 -3.21
N GLY A 26 6.59 6.90 -2.61
CA GLY A 26 7.90 6.69 -1.98
C GLY A 26 9.10 6.79 -2.93
N ARG A 27 8.90 7.25 -4.17
CA ARG A 27 9.98 7.59 -5.11
C ARG A 27 10.37 9.07 -4.97
N SER A 28 11.16 9.60 -5.90
CA SER A 28 11.59 11.00 -5.89
C SER A 28 10.47 11.97 -6.25
N TYR A 29 10.32 13.03 -5.47
CA TYR A 29 9.45 14.17 -5.77
C TYR A 29 10.03 15.02 -6.92
N PRO A 30 9.17 15.74 -7.67
CA PRO A 30 9.63 16.69 -8.69
C PRO A 30 10.48 17.79 -8.05
N ARG A 31 11.50 18.24 -8.78
CA ARG A 31 12.36 19.35 -8.34
C ARG A 31 11.87 20.64 -8.96
N ARG A 32 11.75 21.70 -8.16
CA ARG A 32 11.34 23.05 -8.62
C ARG A 32 12.16 23.51 -9.84
N MET A 33 13.47 23.28 -9.83
CA MET A 33 14.40 23.67 -10.90
C MET A 33 14.03 23.09 -12.28
N GLU A 34 13.36 21.94 -12.33
CA GLU A 34 12.92 21.30 -13.60
C GLU A 34 11.79 22.08 -14.28
N TYR A 35 11.13 22.99 -13.56
CA TYR A 35 9.99 23.76 -14.02
C TYR A 35 10.26 25.28 -14.02
N GLY A 36 11.52 25.69 -13.86
CA GLY A 36 11.94 27.10 -13.89
C GLY A 36 11.50 27.90 -12.66
N GLU A 37 11.33 29.21 -12.83
CA GLU A 37 10.96 30.17 -11.78
C GLU A 37 9.45 30.45 -11.71
N SER A 38 8.61 29.61 -12.32
CA SER A 38 7.15 29.80 -12.37
C SER A 38 6.49 29.88 -10.98
N TRP A 39 7.15 29.32 -9.96
CA TRP A 39 6.74 29.40 -8.57
C TRP A 39 7.88 29.88 -7.67
N SER A 40 7.53 30.72 -6.71
CA SER A 40 8.36 30.95 -5.52
C SER A 40 8.52 29.65 -4.73
N LEU A 41 9.50 29.62 -3.82
CA LEU A 41 9.76 28.43 -3.00
C LEU A 41 8.53 28.02 -2.17
N ASN A 42 7.87 29.00 -1.53
CA ASN A 42 6.68 28.75 -0.72
C ASN A 42 5.50 28.23 -1.57
N GLU A 43 5.24 28.85 -2.73
CA GLU A 43 4.18 28.38 -3.63
C GLU A 43 4.43 26.97 -4.14
N TRP A 44 5.69 26.61 -4.39
CA TRP A 44 6.07 25.27 -4.79
C TRP A 44 5.79 24.26 -3.69
N GLU A 45 6.23 24.54 -2.45
CA GLU A 45 5.97 23.68 -1.30
C GLU A 45 4.47 23.50 -1.04
N ASP A 46 3.70 24.58 -1.08
CA ASP A 46 2.25 24.56 -0.91
C ASP A 46 1.56 23.74 -2.00
N LEU A 47 1.97 23.90 -3.27
CA LEU A 47 1.43 23.13 -4.39
C LEU A 47 1.75 21.64 -4.23
N MET A 48 3.00 21.29 -3.90
CA MET A 48 3.41 19.89 -3.72
C MET A 48 2.70 19.23 -2.55
N SER A 49 2.56 19.94 -1.43
CA SER A 49 1.80 19.48 -0.26
C SER A 49 0.33 19.25 -0.62
N SER A 50 -0.30 20.23 -1.28
CA SER A 50 -1.72 20.17 -1.67
C SER A 50 -2.01 19.03 -2.64
N LEU A 51 -1.19 18.86 -3.69
CA LEU A 51 -1.36 17.77 -4.65
C LEU A 51 -1.13 16.40 -4.01
N SER A 52 -0.10 16.28 -3.16
CA SER A 52 0.17 15.04 -2.43
C SER A 52 -1.00 14.67 -1.53
N GLN A 53 -1.58 15.64 -0.81
CA GLN A 53 -2.74 15.43 0.03
C GLN A 53 -3.96 15.02 -0.80
N LEU A 54 -4.20 15.69 -1.93
CA LEU A 54 -5.30 15.36 -2.84
C LEU A 54 -5.23 13.90 -3.30
N PHE A 55 -4.09 13.44 -3.83
CA PHE A 55 -3.95 12.05 -4.28
C PHE A 55 -4.16 11.04 -3.15
N ARG A 56 -3.64 11.35 -1.94
CA ARG A 56 -3.84 10.48 -0.78
C ARG A 56 -5.31 10.42 -0.36
N VAL A 57 -6.02 11.54 -0.37
CA VAL A 57 -7.44 11.61 0.01
C VAL A 57 -8.31 10.94 -1.04
N ALA A 58 -8.12 11.27 -2.32
CA ALA A 58 -8.90 10.73 -3.42
C ALA A 58 -8.84 9.19 -3.45
N VAL A 59 -7.64 8.62 -3.37
CA VAL A 59 -7.46 7.16 -3.39
C VAL A 59 -7.80 6.53 -2.03
N GLY A 60 -7.40 7.16 -0.93
CA GLY A 60 -7.59 6.62 0.43
C GLY A 60 -9.04 6.54 0.85
N ARG A 61 -9.87 7.51 0.46
CA ARG A 61 -11.32 7.53 0.74
C ARG A 61 -12.17 6.88 -0.33
N LYS A 62 -11.54 6.43 -1.42
CA LYS A 62 -12.22 5.94 -2.62
C LYS A 62 -13.18 6.95 -3.24
N CYS A 63 -12.74 8.21 -3.36
CA CYS A 63 -13.57 9.29 -3.89
C CYS A 63 -14.01 9.00 -5.33
N THR A 64 -15.23 9.41 -5.65
CA THR A 64 -15.79 9.49 -7.00
C THR A 64 -15.22 10.70 -7.75
N ASP A 65 -15.35 10.71 -9.08
CA ASP A 65 -14.93 11.85 -9.92
C ASP A 65 -15.55 13.17 -9.48
N GLN A 66 -16.82 13.15 -9.05
CA GLN A 66 -17.52 14.35 -8.55
C GLN A 66 -16.89 14.86 -7.26
N GLU A 67 -16.61 13.99 -6.29
CA GLU A 67 -15.95 14.39 -5.04
C GLU A 67 -14.53 14.91 -5.29
N VAL A 68 -13.80 14.33 -6.25
CA VAL A 68 -12.48 14.85 -6.64
C VAL A 68 -12.60 16.22 -7.30
N GLN A 69 -13.61 16.45 -8.14
CA GLN A 69 -13.89 17.77 -8.72
C GLN A 69 -14.22 18.82 -7.65
N GLU A 70 -15.03 18.46 -6.65
CA GLU A 70 -15.32 19.35 -5.51
C GLU A 70 -14.06 19.73 -4.72
N LEU A 71 -13.13 18.77 -4.53
CA LEU A 71 -11.84 19.04 -3.89
C LEU A 71 -10.92 19.96 -4.71
N LEU A 72 -11.09 19.98 -6.04
CA LEU A 72 -10.32 20.82 -6.95
C LEU A 72 -10.86 22.26 -7.02
N GLY A 73 -12.15 22.47 -6.74
CA GLY A 73 -12.82 23.77 -6.78
C GLY A 73 -12.83 24.36 -8.20
N ASP A 74 -12.66 25.67 -8.33
CA ASP A 74 -12.70 26.37 -9.64
C ASP A 74 -11.40 26.23 -10.45
N LEU A 75 -10.81 25.04 -10.49
CA LEU A 75 -9.64 24.78 -11.33
C LEU A 75 -10.07 24.68 -12.81
N ASP A 76 -9.23 25.18 -13.72
CA ASP A 76 -9.37 24.98 -15.17
C ASP A 76 -9.78 23.53 -15.53
N ALA A 77 -10.70 23.39 -16.50
CA ALA A 77 -11.19 22.11 -16.99
C ALA A 77 -10.08 21.19 -17.50
N ALA A 78 -9.05 21.73 -18.17
CA ALA A 78 -7.94 20.93 -18.69
C ALA A 78 -7.06 20.39 -17.54
N CYS A 79 -6.73 21.22 -16.55
CA CYS A 79 -6.02 20.78 -15.35
C CYS A 79 -6.85 19.80 -14.52
N THR A 80 -8.15 20.03 -14.37
CA THR A 80 -9.08 19.14 -13.67
C THR A 80 -9.12 17.75 -14.32
N GLN A 81 -9.24 17.71 -15.64
CA GLN A 81 -9.22 16.46 -16.39
C GLN A 81 -7.88 15.73 -16.26
N ALA A 82 -6.75 16.45 -16.29
CA ALA A 82 -5.42 15.87 -16.10
C ALA A 82 -5.27 15.22 -14.70
N VAL A 83 -5.82 15.87 -13.65
CA VAL A 83 -5.83 15.29 -12.30
C VAL A 83 -6.65 14.01 -12.25
N LEU A 84 -7.89 14.03 -12.74
CA LEU A 84 -8.77 12.85 -12.73
C LEU A 84 -8.15 11.67 -13.49
N GLN A 85 -7.59 11.93 -14.67
CA GLN A 85 -6.86 10.91 -15.44
C GLN A 85 -5.66 10.36 -14.67
N CYS A 86 -4.90 11.21 -13.99
CA CYS A 86 -3.76 10.78 -13.19
C CYS A 86 -4.20 9.93 -11.98
N VAL A 87 -5.29 10.30 -11.30
CA VAL A 87 -5.87 9.52 -10.19
C VAL A 87 -6.26 8.13 -10.67
N HIS A 88 -6.99 8.03 -11.78
CA HIS A 88 -7.39 6.74 -12.35
C HIS A 88 -6.20 5.90 -12.79
N ALA A 89 -5.26 6.49 -13.53
CA ALA A 89 -4.12 5.76 -14.08
C ALA A 89 -3.17 5.21 -13.00
N ARG A 90 -3.06 5.91 -11.87
CA ARG A 90 -2.12 5.56 -10.79
C ARG A 90 -2.82 5.08 -9.52
N TRP A 91 -4.12 4.78 -9.59
CA TRP A 91 -4.95 4.40 -8.43
C TRP A 91 -4.32 3.29 -7.61
N GLU A 92 -3.99 2.18 -8.27
CA GLU A 92 -3.52 0.96 -7.61
C GLU A 92 -2.16 1.15 -6.96
N GLU A 93 -1.25 1.91 -7.61
CA GLU A 93 0.05 2.24 -7.05
C GLU A 93 -0.08 3.09 -5.78
N VAL A 94 -0.92 4.14 -5.81
CA VAL A 94 -1.16 4.99 -4.64
C VAL A 94 -1.84 4.21 -3.54
N ARG A 95 -2.84 3.37 -3.88
CA ARG A 95 -3.53 2.50 -2.92
C ARG A 95 -2.54 1.59 -2.21
N GLN A 96 -1.66 0.93 -2.96
CA GLN A 96 -0.65 0.05 -2.40
C GLN A 96 0.35 0.82 -1.53
N ALA A 97 0.77 2.02 -1.95
CA ALA A 97 1.67 2.86 -1.16
C ALA A 97 1.03 3.30 0.17
N LEU A 98 -0.25 3.68 0.16
CA LEU A 98 -1.01 4.03 1.37
C LEU A 98 -1.15 2.83 2.31
N VAL A 99 -1.50 1.65 1.78
CA VAL A 99 -1.58 0.40 2.56
C VAL A 99 -0.22 0.08 3.16
N ASN A 100 0.85 0.07 2.36
CA ASN A 100 2.21 -0.21 2.84
C ASN A 100 2.64 0.77 3.94
N ARG A 101 2.28 2.06 3.82
CA ARG A 101 2.61 3.07 4.82
C ARG A 101 1.86 2.85 6.13
N THR A 102 0.58 2.50 6.07
CA THR A 102 -0.20 2.15 7.27
C THR A 102 0.30 0.84 7.88
N SER A 103 0.56 -0.17 7.05
CA SER A 103 1.11 -1.45 7.50
C SER A 103 2.47 -1.26 8.14
N ALA A 104 3.35 -0.39 7.61
CA ALA A 104 4.68 -0.11 8.18
C ALA A 104 4.64 0.50 9.59
N ILE A 105 3.47 1.00 10.04
CA ILE A 105 3.26 1.40 11.44
C ILE A 105 3.03 0.17 12.34
N SER A 106 2.54 -0.94 11.77
CA SER A 106 2.43 -2.23 12.46
C SER A 106 3.81 -2.79 12.76
N SER A 107 4.00 -3.24 14.00
CA SER A 107 5.27 -3.80 14.48
C SER A 107 5.70 -5.03 13.69
N THR A 108 4.75 -5.80 13.15
CA THR A 108 5.00 -7.13 12.61
C THR A 108 4.02 -7.46 11.47
N GLN A 109 4.51 -7.95 10.33
CA GLN A 109 3.71 -8.29 9.15
C GLN A 109 4.18 -9.57 8.48
N LEU A 110 3.27 -10.48 8.14
CA LEU A 110 3.57 -11.61 7.26
C LEU A 110 3.78 -11.12 5.81
N GLN A 111 4.90 -11.47 5.20
CA GLN A 111 5.26 -11.13 3.81
C GLN A 111 5.02 -12.32 2.87
N ASP A 112 5.43 -13.51 3.29
CA ASP A 112 5.32 -14.73 2.49
C ASP A 112 5.20 -15.95 3.41
N PHE A 113 4.72 -17.07 2.88
CA PHE A 113 4.75 -18.35 3.58
C PHE A 113 5.00 -19.52 2.63
N ASN A 114 5.74 -20.50 3.13
CA ASN A 114 6.01 -21.76 2.45
C ASN A 114 5.74 -22.94 3.38
N TRP A 115 5.47 -24.11 2.83
CA TRP A 115 5.21 -25.29 3.63
C TRP A 115 5.84 -26.54 3.02
N GLN A 116 6.14 -27.52 3.88
CA GLN A 116 6.68 -28.81 3.49
C GLN A 116 6.08 -29.91 4.38
N LEU A 117 5.76 -31.06 3.80
CA LEU A 117 5.41 -32.27 4.56
C LEU A 117 6.66 -33.13 4.78
N LYS A 118 6.84 -33.60 6.00
CA LYS A 118 7.93 -34.48 6.44
C LYS A 118 7.34 -35.72 7.10
N LEU A 119 8.02 -36.84 6.97
CA LEU A 119 7.69 -38.07 7.68
C LEU A 119 8.68 -38.21 8.84
N ALA A 120 8.19 -38.06 10.07
CA ALA A 120 8.98 -38.22 11.28
C ALA A 120 8.74 -39.61 11.89
N LEU A 121 9.80 -40.20 12.45
CA LEU A 121 9.69 -41.43 13.22
C LEU A 121 8.97 -41.12 14.54
N SER A 122 7.82 -41.75 14.77
CA SER A 122 7.10 -41.60 16.03
C SER A 122 7.90 -42.20 17.18
N SER A 123 8.16 -41.42 18.23
CA SER A 123 8.77 -41.89 19.48
C SER A 123 7.83 -42.68 20.37
N ASP A 124 6.52 -42.58 20.13
CA ASP A 124 5.50 -42.94 21.11
C ASP A 124 4.78 -44.26 20.78
N LYS A 125 5.09 -44.87 19.64
CA LYS A 125 4.55 -46.15 19.19
C LYS A 125 5.67 -47.15 18.89
N LEU A 126 5.68 -48.24 19.65
CA LEU A 126 6.59 -49.40 19.52
C LEU A 126 6.58 -50.05 18.11
N SER A 127 5.54 -49.79 17.30
CA SER A 127 5.51 -50.12 15.87
C SER A 127 5.72 -48.83 15.06
N SER A 128 6.94 -48.64 14.58
CA SER A 128 7.41 -47.53 13.75
C SER A 128 6.41 -47.15 12.65
N LEU A 129 5.65 -46.08 12.88
CA LEU A 129 4.79 -45.45 11.90
C LEU A 129 5.36 -44.06 11.63
N ASN A 130 5.67 -43.81 10.36
CA ASN A 130 6.05 -42.50 9.86
C ASN A 130 4.87 -41.54 10.07
N THR A 131 4.96 -40.66 11.06
CA THR A 131 3.95 -39.64 11.33
C THR A 131 4.19 -38.47 10.37
N PRO A 132 3.19 -38.09 9.55
CA PRO A 132 3.31 -36.90 8.72
C PRO A 132 3.25 -35.64 9.59
N LEU A 133 4.26 -34.78 9.46
CA LEU A 133 4.33 -33.47 10.09
C LEU A 133 4.41 -32.40 8.99
N LEU A 134 3.72 -31.29 9.21
CA LEU A 134 3.84 -30.09 8.39
C LEU A 134 4.91 -29.18 8.99
N ASN A 135 5.84 -28.71 8.17
CA ASN A 135 6.74 -27.62 8.49
C ASN A 135 6.27 -26.37 7.74
N LEU A 136 5.81 -25.36 8.48
CA LEU A 136 5.34 -24.08 7.97
C LEU A 136 6.42 -23.02 8.21
N SER A 137 6.89 -22.39 7.14
CA SER A 137 7.81 -21.27 7.15
C SER A 137 7.05 -19.98 6.87
N LEU A 138 7.18 -18.99 7.76
CA LEU A 138 6.58 -17.68 7.64
C LEU A 138 7.68 -16.63 7.53
N ASP A 139 7.72 -15.90 6.42
CA ASP A 139 8.59 -14.74 6.27
C ASP A 139 7.87 -13.52 6.81
N VAL A 140 8.38 -12.96 7.90
CA VAL A 140 7.76 -11.87 8.65
C VAL A 140 8.68 -10.66 8.60
N ARG A 141 8.13 -9.48 8.34
CA ARG A 141 8.81 -8.20 8.52
C ARG A 141 8.43 -7.62 9.87
N GLU A 142 9.38 -7.51 10.77
CA GLU A 142 9.22 -6.93 12.11
C GLU A 142 10.11 -5.70 12.25
N ASN A 143 9.50 -4.53 12.49
CA ASN A 143 10.20 -3.24 12.59
C ASN A 143 11.17 -2.97 11.41
N GLY A 144 10.79 -3.40 10.20
CA GLY A 144 11.60 -3.26 8.99
C GLY A 144 12.65 -4.36 8.78
N VAL A 145 12.88 -5.23 9.76
CA VAL A 145 13.80 -6.38 9.66
C VAL A 145 13.03 -7.62 9.23
N GLN A 146 13.55 -8.35 8.24
CA GLN A 146 12.96 -9.61 7.81
C GLN A 146 13.45 -10.75 8.72
N ARG A 147 12.51 -11.56 9.22
CA ARG A 147 12.74 -12.75 10.04
C ARG A 147 11.93 -13.92 9.49
N ALA A 148 12.50 -15.12 9.53
CA ALA A 148 11.78 -16.35 9.24
C ALA A 148 11.31 -17.00 10.54
N VAL A 149 10.05 -17.45 10.59
CA VAL A 149 9.48 -18.24 11.68
C VAL A 149 9.10 -19.60 11.14
N ASN A 150 9.68 -20.65 11.71
CA ASN A 150 9.41 -22.03 11.31
C ASN A 150 8.61 -22.74 12.42
N ILE A 151 7.52 -23.39 12.03
CA ILE A 151 6.62 -24.08 12.94
C ILE A 151 6.43 -25.49 12.41
N GLU A 152 6.70 -26.49 13.23
CA GLU A 152 6.39 -27.88 12.91
C GLU A 152 5.12 -28.29 13.64
N MET A 153 4.19 -28.92 12.93
CA MET A 153 2.86 -29.26 13.45
C MET A 153 2.41 -30.63 12.97
N ASN A 154 1.71 -31.35 13.83
CA ASN A 154 0.89 -32.49 13.41
C ASN A 154 -0.45 -32.01 12.79
N LYS A 155 -1.27 -32.97 12.37
CA LYS A 155 -2.55 -32.70 11.73
C LYS A 155 -3.52 -31.94 12.65
N GLU A 156 -3.57 -32.32 13.92
CA GLU A 156 -4.46 -31.75 14.92
C GLU A 156 -4.10 -30.29 15.26
N GLU A 157 -2.81 -30.00 15.36
CA GLU A 157 -2.27 -28.65 15.57
C GLU A 157 -2.53 -27.75 14.35
N LEU A 158 -2.31 -28.27 13.13
CA LEU A 158 -2.64 -27.55 11.90
C LEU A 158 -4.14 -27.22 11.82
N GLN A 159 -5.00 -28.19 12.15
CA GLN A 159 -6.45 -27.95 12.15
C GLN A 159 -6.84 -26.88 13.17
N THR A 160 -6.22 -26.88 14.34
CA THR A 160 -6.40 -25.84 15.36
C THR A 160 -5.99 -24.47 14.81
N LEU A 161 -4.82 -24.36 14.18
CA LEU A 161 -4.34 -23.12 13.58
C LEU A 161 -5.32 -22.57 12.53
N ILE A 162 -5.79 -23.43 11.61
CA ILE A 162 -6.77 -23.06 10.58
C ILE A 162 -8.05 -22.54 11.23
N ASN A 163 -8.58 -23.25 12.23
CA ASN A 163 -9.81 -22.86 12.91
C ASN A 163 -9.66 -21.50 13.61
N THR A 164 -8.50 -21.22 14.23
CA THR A 164 -8.21 -19.93 14.86
C THR A 164 -8.13 -18.80 13.84
N LEU A 165 -7.46 -19.04 12.69
CA LEU A 165 -7.37 -18.05 11.60
C LEU A 165 -8.74 -17.77 10.98
N ASP A 166 -9.58 -18.79 10.78
CA ASP A 166 -10.95 -18.62 10.29
C ASP A 166 -11.82 -17.81 11.27
N ALA A 167 -11.69 -18.07 12.57
CA ALA A 167 -12.40 -17.30 13.59
C ALA A 167 -11.97 -15.82 13.58
N ALA A 168 -10.66 -15.55 13.48
CA ALA A 168 -10.14 -14.19 13.35
C ALA A 168 -10.64 -13.51 12.07
N ASN A 169 -10.64 -14.21 10.94
CA ASN A 169 -11.13 -13.69 9.65
C ASN A 169 -12.63 -13.32 9.72
N LYS A 170 -13.46 -14.12 10.40
CA LYS A 170 -14.88 -13.80 10.62
C LYS A 170 -15.06 -12.48 11.38
N VAL A 171 -14.26 -12.21 12.40
CA VAL A 171 -14.30 -10.95 13.14
C VAL A 171 -13.90 -9.78 12.23
N VAL A 172 -12.82 -9.94 11.43
CA VAL A 172 -12.39 -8.90 10.48
C VAL A 172 -13.47 -8.59 9.44
N LEU A 173 -14.20 -9.59 8.97
CA LEU A 173 -15.31 -9.39 8.02
C LEU A 173 -16.51 -8.66 8.64
N GLN A 174 -16.73 -8.76 9.95
CA GLN A 174 -17.78 -8.01 10.65
C GLN A 174 -17.41 -6.53 10.89
N LEU A 175 -16.11 -6.21 10.85
CA LEU A 175 -15.60 -4.84 10.99
C LEU A 175 -15.53 -4.07 9.66
N LYS A 176 -15.74 -4.75 8.53
CA LYS A 176 -15.81 -4.15 7.19
C LYS A 176 -17.24 -3.70 6.88
#